data_AF-A0A3P8MDI3-F1
#
_entry.id   AF-A0A3P8MDI3-F1
#
_cell.length_a   1.000
_cell.length_b   1.000
_cell.length_c   1.000
_cell.angle_alpha   90.00
_cell.angle_beta   90.00
_cell.angle_gamma   90.00
#
_symmetry.space_group_name_H-M   'P 1'
#
loop_
_entity.id
_entity.type
_entity.pdbx_description
1 polymer ?
#
loop_
_entity_poly.entity_id
_entity_poly.type
_entity_poly.pdbx_seq_one_letter_code
_entity_poly.pdbx_strand_id
1 'polypeptide(L)'
;MARSDKPAQFVSGNDRLTQILSDPQLRTRVDTIVDEMSLIDRRYRAAVQALDGAVAATRSPIEPDGAAAVLEELQRHLMAAGVREVGITLTFADHEVTVPVHQILAERGN
;
A
#
# COMPACT_ATOMS: atom_id res chain seq x y z
N MET A 1 15.82 -46.25 36.23
CA MET A 1 15.26 -45.47 35.11
C MET A 1 16.04 -44.16 35.01
N ALA A 2 16.89 -44.00 33.99
CA ALA A 2 17.64 -42.76 33.79
C ALA A 2 16.72 -41.74 33.10
N ARG A 3 16.48 -40.60 33.75
CA ARG A 3 15.84 -39.45 33.09
C ARG A 3 16.82 -38.92 32.05
N SER A 4 16.47 -39.03 30.78
CA SER A 4 17.20 -38.41 29.68
C SER A 4 17.03 -36.89 29.75
N ASP A 5 17.78 -36.22 30.61
CA ASP A 5 17.96 -34.77 30.56
C ASP A 5 18.86 -34.44 29.35
N LYS A 6 18.25 -34.37 28.16
CA LYS A 6 18.91 -33.71 27.02
C LYS A 6 18.80 -32.20 27.24
N PRO A 7 19.91 -31.45 27.39
CA PRO A 7 19.84 -30.00 27.47
C PRO A 7 19.24 -29.47 26.18
N ALA A 8 18.26 -28.56 26.29
CA ALA A 8 17.67 -27.90 25.13
C ALA A 8 18.77 -27.17 24.35
N GLN A 9 19.07 -27.64 23.15
CA GLN A 9 20.09 -27.04 22.30
C GLN A 9 19.52 -25.75 21.70
N PHE A 10 20.04 -24.60 22.15
CA PHE A 10 19.67 -23.32 21.58
C PHE A 10 20.25 -23.21 20.17
N VAL A 11 19.36 -23.15 19.19
CA VAL A 11 19.70 -22.88 17.79
C VAL A 11 19.43 -21.41 17.54
N SER A 12 20.40 -20.68 16.95
CA SER A 12 20.20 -19.27 16.65
C SER A 12 19.06 -19.11 15.64
N GLY A 13 18.35 -17.97 15.70
CA GLY A 13 17.25 -17.68 14.79
C GLY A 13 17.66 -17.76 13.32
N ASN A 14 18.88 -17.30 13.00
CA ASN A 14 19.44 -17.38 11.66
C ASN A 14 19.71 -18.81 11.22
N ASP A 15 20.29 -19.67 12.07
CA ASP A 15 20.55 -21.06 11.71
C ASP A 15 19.25 -21.84 11.50
N ARG A 16 18.22 -21.55 12.30
CA ARG A 16 16.87 -22.08 12.10
C ARG A 16 16.27 -21.62 10.77
N LEU A 17 16.40 -20.35 10.43
CA LEU A 17 15.93 -19.82 9.15
C LEU A 17 16.68 -20.45 7.98
N THR A 18 18.00 -20.61 8.06
CA THR A 18 18.80 -21.30 7.05
C THR A 18 18.36 -22.75 6.87
N GLN A 19 18.05 -23.46 7.96
CA GLN A 19 17.56 -24.84 7.91
C GLN A 19 16.16 -24.93 7.29
N ILE A 20 15.25 -24.01 7.61
CA ILE A 20 13.90 -23.95 7.03
C ILE A 20 13.96 -23.59 5.54
N LEU A 21 14.83 -22.66 5.15
CA LEU A 21 15.02 -22.23 3.75
C LEU A 21 15.90 -23.18 2.94
N SER A 22 16.43 -24.23 3.55
CA SER A 22 17.10 -25.32 2.83
C SER A 22 16.11 -26.19 2.04
N ASP A 23 14.82 -26.15 2.40
CA ASP A 23 13.75 -26.76 1.60
C ASP A 23 13.45 -25.90 0.36
N PRO A 24 13.61 -26.44 -0.86
CA PRO A 24 13.37 -25.71 -2.11
C PRO A 24 11.93 -25.17 -2.26
N GLN A 25 10.94 -25.87 -1.72
CA GLN A 25 9.54 -25.45 -1.80
C GLN A 25 9.27 -24.25 -0.89
N LEU A 26 9.79 -24.30 0.33
CA LEU A 26 9.72 -23.19 1.29
C LEU A 26 10.47 -21.96 0.76
N ARG A 27 11.64 -22.15 0.16
CA ARG A 27 12.42 -21.07 -0.45
C ARG A 27 11.66 -20.40 -1.59
N THR A 28 11.12 -21.17 -2.53
CA THR A 28 10.29 -20.66 -3.64
C THR A 28 9.10 -19.84 -3.15
N ARG A 29 8.45 -20.31 -2.06
CA ARG A 29 7.31 -19.62 -1.47
C ARG A 29 7.70 -18.29 -0.84
N VAL A 30 8.85 -18.22 -0.16
CA VAL A 30 9.38 -16.97 0.40
C VAL A 30 9.75 -16.00 -0.71
N ASP A 31 10.41 -16.47 -1.77
CA ASP A 31 10.77 -15.63 -2.92
C ASP A 31 9.51 -15.03 -3.58
N THR A 32 8.44 -15.83 -3.72
CA THR A 32 7.15 -15.34 -4.24
C THR A 32 6.56 -14.23 -3.36
N ILE A 33 6.60 -14.39 -2.03
CA ILE A 33 6.11 -13.36 -1.10
C ILE A 33 6.95 -12.08 -1.22
N VAL A 34 8.27 -12.20 -1.35
CA VAL A 34 9.17 -11.05 -1.54
C VAL A 34 8.87 -10.32 -2.85
N ASP A 35 8.59 -11.05 -3.92
CA ASP A 35 8.20 -10.48 -5.21
C ASP A 35 6.85 -9.77 -5.15
N GLU A 36 5.86 -10.37 -4.48
CA GLU A 36 4.55 -9.75 -4.23
C GLU A 36 4.68 -8.47 -3.40
N MET A 37 5.47 -8.50 -2.32
CA MET A 37 5.75 -7.31 -1.51
C MET A 37 6.45 -6.22 -2.32
N SER A 38 7.41 -6.59 -3.17
CA SER A 38 8.12 -5.66 -4.04
C SER A 38 7.19 -5.03 -5.09
N LEU A 39 6.23 -5.78 -5.61
CA LEU A 39 5.21 -5.26 -6.52
C LEU A 39 4.28 -4.28 -5.81
N ILE A 40 3.86 -4.57 -4.58
CA ILE A 40 3.04 -3.68 -3.75
C ILE A 40 3.80 -2.38 -3.47
N ASP A 41 5.07 -2.44 -3.05
CA ASP A 41 5.89 -1.24 -2.79
C ASP A 41 6.03 -0.35 -4.04
N ARG A 42 6.28 -0.97 -5.22
CA ARG A 42 6.33 -0.23 -6.49
C ARG A 42 5.00 0.46 -6.81
N ARG A 43 3.88 -0.23 -6.63
CA ARG A 43 2.54 0.35 -6.85
C ARG A 43 2.24 1.49 -5.88
N TYR A 44 2.62 1.33 -4.62
CA TYR A 44 2.48 2.37 -3.60
C TYR A 44 3.30 3.62 -3.96
N ARG A 45 4.58 3.46 -4.32
CA ARG A 45 5.42 4.60 -4.74
C ARG A 45 4.87 5.31 -5.98
N ALA A 46 4.37 4.57 -6.97
CA ALA A 46 3.74 5.15 -8.15
C ALA A 46 2.48 5.95 -7.79
N ALA A 47 1.64 5.42 -6.88
CA ALA A 47 0.46 6.13 -6.38
C ALA A 47 0.82 7.41 -5.63
N VAL A 48 1.85 7.39 -4.77
CA VAL A 48 2.36 8.58 -4.07
C VAL A 48 2.87 9.63 -5.07
N GLN A 49 3.65 9.22 -6.07
CA GLN A 49 4.14 10.14 -7.12
C GLN A 49 3.00 10.77 -7.92
N ALA A 50 1.95 10.00 -8.25
CA ALA A 50 0.76 10.53 -8.92
C ALA A 50 0.00 11.53 -8.04
N LEU A 51 -0.11 11.25 -6.74
CA LEU A 51 -0.72 12.17 -5.78
C LEU A 51 0.09 13.45 -5.63
N ASP A 52 1.41 13.37 -5.49
CA ASP A 52 2.29 14.54 -5.44
C ASP A 52 2.18 15.38 -6.72
N GLY A 53 2.09 14.73 -7.88
CA GLY A 53 1.83 15.39 -9.16
C GLY A 53 0.48 16.10 -9.21
N ALA A 54 -0.58 15.48 -8.69
CA ALA A 54 -1.91 16.08 -8.61
C ALA A 54 -1.94 17.27 -7.63
N VAL A 55 -1.27 17.17 -6.47
CA VAL A 55 -1.14 18.26 -5.49
C VAL A 55 -0.33 19.43 -6.09
N ALA A 56 0.71 19.14 -6.87
CA ALA A 56 1.46 20.17 -7.55
C ALA A 56 0.62 20.89 -8.61
N ALA A 57 -0.24 20.17 -9.34
CA ALA A 57 -1.17 20.76 -10.30
C ALA A 57 -2.21 21.68 -9.63
N THR A 58 -2.73 21.28 -8.46
CA THR A 58 -3.72 22.06 -7.70
C THR A 58 -3.16 23.28 -6.95
N ARG A 59 -1.82 23.43 -6.87
CA ARG A 59 -1.17 24.65 -6.35
C ARG A 59 -1.20 25.84 -7.31
N SER A 60 -1.46 25.63 -8.59
CA SER A 60 -1.87 26.71 -9.50
C SER A 60 -3.29 27.15 -9.12
N PRO A 61 -3.73 28.42 -9.31
CA PRO A 61 -5.10 28.81 -9.00
C PRO A 61 -6.04 28.08 -9.98
N ILE A 62 -6.41 26.87 -9.60
CA ILE A 62 -7.33 26.04 -10.32
C ILE A 62 -8.71 26.65 -10.07
N GLU A 63 -9.31 27.19 -11.13
CA GLU A 63 -10.74 27.49 -11.14
C GLU A 63 -11.52 26.22 -10.74
N PRO A 64 -12.67 26.33 -10.06
CA PRO A 64 -13.38 25.19 -9.46
C PRO A 64 -13.53 23.97 -10.38
N ASP A 65 -13.64 24.18 -11.69
CA ASP A 65 -13.80 23.14 -12.70
C ASP A 65 -12.52 22.33 -12.98
N GLY A 66 -11.34 22.95 -12.88
CA GLY A 66 -10.07 22.24 -13.12
C GLY A 66 -9.72 21.25 -12.01
N ALA A 67 -10.23 21.43 -10.79
CA ALA A 67 -9.91 20.57 -9.65
C ALA A 67 -10.63 19.22 -9.77
N ALA A 68 -11.86 19.24 -10.29
CA ALA A 68 -12.63 18.03 -10.56
C ALA A 68 -11.95 17.18 -11.64
N ALA A 69 -11.49 17.80 -12.74
CA ALA A 69 -10.79 17.09 -13.81
C ALA A 69 -9.51 16.40 -13.32
N VAL A 70 -8.74 17.04 -12.43
CA VAL A 70 -7.54 16.45 -11.82
C VAL A 70 -7.90 15.27 -10.91
N LEU A 71 -8.96 15.41 -10.09
CA LEU A 71 -9.43 14.34 -9.21
C LEU A 71 -9.97 13.13 -9.99
N GLU A 72 -10.68 13.36 -11.10
CA GLU A 72 -11.14 12.31 -12.01
C GLU A 72 -9.99 11.56 -12.67
N GLU A 73 -8.99 12.28 -13.19
CA GLU A 73 -7.80 11.67 -13.80
C GLU A 73 -7.03 10.84 -12.78
N LEU A 74 -6.84 11.39 -11.57
CA LEU A 74 -6.16 10.70 -10.48
C LEU A 74 -6.92 9.44 -10.05
N GLN A 75 -8.25 9.53 -9.88
CA GLN A 75 -9.07 8.37 -9.56
C GLN A 75 -8.94 7.29 -10.64
N ARG A 76 -9.01 7.65 -11.92
CA ARG A 76 -8.87 6.71 -13.04
C ARG A 76 -7.51 6.01 -13.03
N HIS A 77 -6.43 6.77 -12.82
CA HIS A 77 -5.08 6.23 -12.80
C HIS A 77 -4.87 5.25 -11.62
N LEU A 78 -5.35 5.62 -10.43
CA LEU A 78 -5.22 4.78 -9.23
C LEU A 78 -6.07 3.49 -9.35
N MET A 79 -7.28 3.58 -9.87
CA MET A 79 -8.13 2.40 -10.10
C MET A 79 -7.48 1.46 -11.14
N ALA A 80 -6.87 1.98 -12.20
CA ALA A 80 -6.12 1.18 -13.17
C ALA A 80 -4.89 0.48 -12.56
N ALA A 81 -4.29 1.06 -11.50
CA ALA A 81 -3.22 0.45 -10.73
C ALA A 81 -3.71 -0.65 -9.74
N GLY A 82 -5.03 -0.87 -9.66
CA GLY A 82 -5.65 -1.87 -8.78
C GLY A 82 -6.10 -1.35 -7.43
N VAL A 83 -6.10 -0.02 -7.23
CA VAL A 83 -6.75 0.59 -6.05
C VAL A 83 -8.26 0.36 -6.16
N ARG A 84 -8.91 -0.03 -5.05
CA ARG A 84 -10.35 -0.32 -5.04
C ARG A 84 -11.21 0.91 -4.76
N GLU A 85 -10.68 1.85 -3.99
CA GLU A 85 -11.38 3.05 -3.56
C GLU A 85 -10.36 4.17 -3.32
N VAL A 86 -10.73 5.40 -3.69
CA VAL A 86 -9.93 6.61 -3.49
C VAL A 86 -10.76 7.58 -2.66
N GLY A 87 -10.18 8.10 -1.58
CA GLY A 87 -10.83 9.05 -0.69
C GLY A 87 -9.89 10.20 -0.31
N ILE A 88 -10.47 11.36 -0.02
CA ILE A 88 -9.76 12.51 0.54
C ILE A 88 -9.97 12.47 2.05
N THR A 89 -8.87 12.46 2.81
CA THR A 89 -8.93 12.52 4.27
C THR A 89 -8.68 13.95 4.73
N LEU A 90 -9.66 14.49 5.47
CA LEU A 90 -9.59 15.77 6.17
C LEU A 90 -9.18 15.48 7.61
N THR A 91 -7.98 15.92 7.99
CA THR A 91 -7.48 15.79 9.37
C THR A 91 -7.82 17.07 10.14
N PHE A 92 -8.62 16.93 11.18
CA PHE A 92 -8.93 17.97 12.16
C PHE A 92 -8.11 17.75 13.44
N ALA A 93 -8.11 18.72 14.34
CA ALA A 93 -7.32 18.65 15.57
C ALA A 93 -7.72 17.47 16.49
N ASP A 94 -8.96 17.01 16.39
CA ASP A 94 -9.59 16.03 17.28
C ASP A 94 -10.11 14.78 16.55
N HIS A 95 -10.19 14.80 15.22
CA HIS A 95 -10.70 13.67 14.43
C HIS A 95 -10.27 13.74 12.96
N GLU A 96 -10.48 12.64 12.24
CA GLU A 96 -10.27 12.56 10.80
C GLU A 96 -11.58 12.17 10.11
N VAL A 97 -11.83 12.76 8.94
CA VAL A 97 -12.97 12.44 8.09
C VAL A 97 -12.46 12.06 6.70
N THR A 98 -12.74 10.84 6.25
CA THR A 98 -12.44 10.42 4.88
C THR A 98 -13.70 10.50 4.04
N VAL A 99 -13.64 11.27 2.95
CA VAL A 99 -14.73 11.39 1.97
C VAL A 99 -14.32 10.69 0.67
N PRO A 100 -15.07 9.68 0.20
CA PRO A 100 -14.77 9.01 -1.06
C PRO A 100 -14.87 9.96 -2.26
N VAL A 101 -13.87 9.92 -3.15
CA VAL A 101 -13.79 10.85 -4.31
C VAL A 101 -15.00 10.70 -5.24
N HIS A 102 -15.53 9.48 -5.40
CA HIS A 102 -16.70 9.25 -6.24
C HIS A 102 -17.96 9.99 -5.76
N GLN A 103 -18.10 10.26 -4.46
CA GLN A 103 -19.23 11.03 -3.90
C GLN A 103 -19.07 12.52 -4.23
N ILE A 104 -17.84 13.05 -4.13
CA ILE A 104 -17.50 14.44 -4.44
C ILE A 104 -17.77 14.75 -5.93
N LEU A 105 -17.45 13.81 -6.82
CA LEU A 105 -17.70 13.95 -8.25
C LEU A 105 -19.19 13.79 -8.60
N ALA A 106 -19.91 12.91 -7.91
CA ALA A 106 -21.34 12.69 -8.13
C ALA A 106 -22.20 13.90 -7.72
N GLU A 107 -21.84 14.62 -6.67
CA GLU A 107 -22.57 15.81 -6.21
C GLU A 107 -22.47 17.02 -7.16
N ARG A 108 -21.53 17.02 -8.10
CA ARG A 108 -21.37 18.08 -9.11
C ARG A 108 -22.11 17.85 -10.43
N GLY A 109 -22.66 16.65 -10.62
CA GLY A 109 -23.42 16.30 -11.82
C GLY A 109 -24.91 16.69 -11.81
N ASN A 110 -25.38 17.41 -10.78
CA ASN A 110 -26.74 17.95 -10.63
C ASN A 110 -26.70 19.48 -10.53
#